data_AF-A0A170W4S3-F1
#
_entry.id   AF-A0A170W4S3-F1
#
_cell.length_a   1.000
_cell.length_b   1.000
_cell.length_c   1.000
_cell.angle_alpha   90.00
_cell.angle_beta   90.00
_cell.angle_gamma   90.00
#
_symmetry.space_group_name_H-M   'P 1'
#
loop_
_entity.id
_entity.type
_entity.pdbx_description
1 polymer ?
#
loop_
_entity_poly.entity_id
_entity_poly.type
_entity_poly.pdbx_seq_one_letter_code
_entity_poly.pdbx_strand_id
1 'polypeptide(L)'
;LSKFVFKSTSKAERIPIKIIKREFNKMAQLLYAYCLVSTGIKITCINQTQKGSKTTFVATNGCKSVKENISCVFGPKQLNNLIEIKQCRPDEEVLEELKVSADNCDIFNLSGYISSCAHGMGRNTNDRQFYFINS
;
A
#
# COMPACT_ATOMS: atom_id res chain seq x y z
N LEU A 1 -17.80 -11.51 -6.77
CA LEU A 1 -16.66 -12.26 -6.17
C LEU A 1 -15.69 -12.65 -7.27
N SER A 2 -14.75 -11.77 -7.60
CA SER A 2 -13.74 -12.02 -8.64
C SER A 2 -12.64 -12.90 -8.05
N LYS A 3 -12.59 -14.19 -8.41
CA LYS A 3 -11.55 -15.11 -7.95
C LYS A 3 -10.35 -15.03 -8.88
N PHE A 4 -9.36 -14.21 -8.54
CA PHE A 4 -8.08 -14.20 -9.25
C PHE A 4 -7.24 -15.41 -8.81
N VAL A 5 -7.10 -16.39 -9.71
CA VAL A 5 -6.29 -17.60 -9.47
C VAL A 5 -5.03 -17.51 -10.34
N PHE A 6 -3.89 -17.22 -9.72
CA PHE A 6 -2.59 -17.39 -10.39
C PHE A 6 -2.19 -18.86 -10.34
N LYS A 7 -2.46 -19.61 -11.43
CA LYS A 7 -1.95 -20.98 -11.60
C LYS A 7 -0.55 -20.91 -12.23
N SER A 8 0.46 -21.43 -11.54
CA SER A 8 1.76 -21.71 -12.15
C SER A 8 1.58 -22.80 -13.22
N THR A 9 1.73 -22.45 -14.49
CA THR A 9 1.63 -23.40 -15.60
C THR A 9 2.85 -24.32 -15.65
N SER A 10 2.60 -25.62 -15.74
CA SER A 10 3.62 -26.66 -15.90
C SER A 10 4.02 -26.78 -17.38
N LYS A 11 4.93 -25.95 -17.87
CA LYS A 11 5.82 -26.30 -18.99
C LYS A 11 7.23 -25.80 -18.67
N ALA A 12 8.20 -26.66 -18.96
CA ALA A 12 9.50 -26.71 -18.33
C ALA A 12 10.43 -25.54 -18.67
N GLU A 13 10.40 -24.50 -17.86
CA GLU A 13 11.61 -23.77 -17.44
C GLU A 13 11.53 -23.65 -15.91
N ARG A 14 12.47 -24.25 -15.18
CA ARG A 14 12.55 -24.09 -13.73
C ARG A 14 12.95 -22.65 -13.45
N ILE A 15 11.96 -21.78 -13.27
CA ILE A 15 12.19 -20.39 -12.84
C ILE A 15 12.96 -20.45 -11.51
N PRO A 16 14.14 -19.82 -11.42
CA PRO A 16 14.91 -19.77 -10.19
C PRO A 16 14.07 -19.25 -9.02
N ILE A 17 14.21 -19.89 -7.85
CA ILE A 17 13.48 -19.50 -6.62
C ILE A 17 13.68 -18.01 -6.30
N LYS A 18 14.87 -17.46 -6.59
CA LYS A 18 15.16 -16.02 -6.44
C LYS A 18 14.24 -15.15 -7.28
N ILE A 19 13.97 -15.54 -8.52
CA ILE A 19 13.06 -14.82 -9.43
C ILE A 19 11.62 -14.96 -8.93
N ILE A 20 11.18 -16.17 -8.54
CA ILE A 20 9.82 -16.39 -8.01
C ILE A 20 9.57 -15.51 -6.78
N LYS A 21 10.49 -15.46 -5.82
CA LYS A 21 10.37 -14.60 -4.63
C LYS A 21 10.28 -13.12 -5.01
N ARG A 22 11.07 -12.66 -5.98
CA ARG A 22 11.06 -11.28 -6.46
C ARG A 22 9.72 -10.93 -7.13
N GLU A 23 9.24 -11.75 -8.05
CA GLU A 23 7.96 -11.50 -8.74
C GLU A 23 6.78 -11.60 -7.78
N PHE A 24 6.82 -12.52 -6.81
CA PHE A 24 5.84 -12.59 -5.73
C PHE A 24 5.82 -11.30 -4.90
N ASN A 25 6.98 -10.75 -4.53
CA ASN A 25 7.04 -9.50 -3.79
C ASN A 25 6.46 -8.33 -4.59
N LYS A 26 6.72 -8.24 -5.90
CA LYS A 26 6.10 -7.21 -6.75
C LYS A 26 4.58 -7.34 -6.79
N MET A 27 4.07 -8.56 -6.96
CA MET A 27 2.63 -8.84 -6.93
C MET A 27 2.01 -8.50 -5.59
N ALA A 28 2.68 -8.85 -4.48
CA ALA A 28 2.26 -8.52 -3.13
C ALA A 28 2.15 -7.00 -2.93
N GLN A 29 3.14 -6.23 -3.38
CA GLN A 29 3.12 -4.76 -3.30
C GLN A 29 1.92 -4.17 -4.04
N LEU A 30 1.67 -4.63 -5.26
CA LEU A 30 0.49 -4.18 -6.03
C LEU A 30 -0.81 -4.55 -5.31
N LEU A 31 -0.91 -5.77 -4.79
CA LEU A 31 -2.09 -6.23 -4.07
C LEU A 31 -2.33 -5.42 -2.79
N TYR A 32 -1.27 -5.08 -2.05
CA TYR A 32 -1.38 -4.20 -0.88
C TYR A 32 -1.91 -2.83 -1.28
N ALA A 33 -1.40 -2.23 -2.36
CA ALA A 33 -1.89 -0.94 -2.84
C ALA A 33 -3.41 -0.94 -3.07
N TYR A 34 -3.93 -1.98 -3.75
CA TYR A 34 -5.38 -2.13 -3.94
C TYR A 34 -6.15 -2.34 -2.64
N CYS A 35 -5.60 -3.14 -1.71
CA CYS A 35 -6.22 -3.36 -0.40
C CYS A 35 -6.32 -2.08 0.42
N LEU A 36 -5.37 -1.15 0.27
CA LEU A 36 -5.36 0.11 1.01
C LEU A 36 -6.44 1.07 0.49
N VAL A 37 -6.47 1.27 -0.82
CA VAL A 37 -7.33 2.30 -1.45
C VAL A 37 -8.79 1.86 -1.61
N SER A 38 -9.05 0.55 -1.71
CA SER A 38 -10.39 0.00 -1.88
C SER A 38 -11.19 0.03 -0.57
N THR A 39 -11.69 1.20 -0.18
CA THR A 39 -12.61 1.35 0.96
C THR A 39 -13.98 0.76 0.65
N GLY A 40 -14.68 0.24 1.65
CA GLY A 40 -15.98 -0.43 1.50
C GLY A 40 -15.94 -1.79 0.81
N ILE A 41 -14.77 -2.26 0.36
CA ILE A 41 -14.62 -3.51 -0.40
C ILE A 41 -13.82 -4.54 0.40
N LYS A 42 -14.36 -5.76 0.49
CA LYS A 42 -13.66 -6.91 1.09
C LYS A 42 -12.81 -7.62 0.05
N ILE A 43 -11.50 -7.57 0.24
CA ILE A 43 -10.50 -8.27 -0.57
C ILE A 43 -9.92 -9.40 0.28
N THR A 44 -9.77 -10.60 -0.27
CA THR A 44 -9.13 -11.72 0.42
C THR A 44 -8.26 -12.48 -0.56
N CYS A 45 -6.97 -12.60 -0.24
CA CYS A 45 -6.00 -13.36 -1.00
C CYS A 45 -5.53 -14.56 -0.17
N ILE A 46 -5.55 -15.74 -0.78
CA ILE A 46 -5.14 -16.99 -0.17
C ILE A 46 -4.03 -17.59 -1.02
N ASN A 47 -2.91 -17.91 -0.38
CA ASN A 47 -1.88 -18.72 -0.99
C ASN A 47 -2.20 -20.20 -0.71
N GLN A 48 -2.25 -21.01 -1.77
CA GLN A 48 -2.49 -22.45 -1.68
C GLN A 48 -1.28 -23.21 -2.19
N THR A 49 -0.75 -24.09 -1.36
CA THR A 49 0.40 -24.94 -1.72
C THR A 49 -0.05 -26.17 -2.51
N GLN A 50 0.89 -26.83 -3.20
CA GLN A 50 0.62 -28.09 -3.92
C GLN A 50 0.04 -29.19 -3.03
N LYS A 51 0.35 -29.17 -1.72
CA LYS A 51 -0.20 -30.11 -0.72
C LYS A 51 -1.61 -29.75 -0.25
N GLY A 52 -2.26 -28.76 -0.87
CA GLY A 52 -3.63 -28.35 -0.54
C GLY A 52 -3.76 -27.40 0.65
N SER A 53 -2.69 -27.20 1.44
CA SER A 53 -2.69 -26.26 2.56
C SER A 53 -2.91 -24.82 2.06
N LYS A 54 -3.85 -24.11 2.72
CA LYS A 54 -4.26 -22.74 2.43
C LYS A 54 -3.81 -21.82 3.55
N THR A 55 -3.12 -20.74 3.20
CA THR A 55 -2.72 -19.68 4.13
C THR A 55 -3.25 -18.35 3.62
N THR A 56 -3.97 -17.60 4.45
CA THR A 56 -4.38 -16.24 4.12
C THR A 56 -3.16 -15.36 4.00
N PHE A 57 -2.98 -14.73 2.84
CA PHE A 57 -1.88 -13.82 2.59
C PHE A 57 -2.23 -12.41 3.05
N VAL A 58 -3.38 -11.89 2.60
CA VAL A 58 -3.94 -10.61 3.03
C VAL A 58 -5.46 -10.65 2.97
N ALA A 59 -6.11 -9.97 3.90
CA ALA A 59 -7.55 -9.78 3.87
C ALA A 59 -7.92 -8.40 4.43
N THR A 60 -8.82 -7.69 3.74
CA THR A 60 -9.50 -6.50 4.26
C THR A 60 -10.91 -6.89 4.73
N ASN A 61 -11.52 -6.05 5.57
CA ASN A 61 -12.85 -6.31 6.12
C ASN A 61 -13.95 -5.42 5.52
N GLY A 62 -13.71 -4.78 4.37
CA GLY A 62 -14.65 -3.81 3.79
C GLY A 62 -14.76 -2.54 4.62
N CYS A 63 -13.63 -2.13 5.22
CA CYS A 63 -13.57 -0.98 6.11
C CYS A 63 -13.86 0.33 5.36
N LYS A 64 -14.46 1.30 6.04
CA LYS A 64 -14.85 2.58 5.41
C LYS A 64 -13.71 3.58 5.33
N SER A 65 -12.63 3.35 6.08
CA SER A 65 -11.47 4.22 6.09
C SER A 65 -10.19 3.52 5.61
N VAL A 66 -9.31 4.29 4.98
CA VAL A 66 -7.97 3.82 4.59
C VAL A 66 -7.16 3.42 5.83
N LYS A 67 -7.35 4.10 6.97
CA LYS A 67 -6.68 3.78 8.24
C LYS A 67 -6.99 2.35 8.72
N GLU A 68 -8.25 1.95 8.66
CA GLU A 68 -8.65 0.59 9.03
C GLU A 68 -8.08 -0.44 8.03
N ASN A 69 -8.07 -0.12 6.73
CA ASN A 69 -7.44 -0.97 5.72
C ASN A 69 -5.94 -1.16 5.99
N ILE A 70 -5.21 -0.10 6.39
CA ILE A 70 -3.80 -0.19 6.82
C ILE A 70 -3.66 -1.19 7.97
N SER A 71 -4.55 -1.13 8.96
CA SER A 71 -4.55 -2.06 10.10
C SER A 71 -4.82 -3.51 9.67
N CYS A 72 -5.72 -3.73 8.72
CA CYS A 72 -5.99 -5.07 8.17
C CYS A 72 -4.78 -5.64 7.42
N VAL A 73 -4.08 -4.82 6.63
CA VAL A 73 -2.98 -5.27 5.77
C VAL A 73 -1.67 -5.43 6.53
N PHE A 74 -1.33 -4.46 7.39
CA PHE A 74 -0.03 -4.40 8.08
C PHE A 74 -0.09 -4.66 9.58
N GLY A 75 -1.28 -4.86 10.12
CA GLY A 75 -1.54 -5.07 11.54
C GLY A 75 -1.75 -3.77 12.32
N PRO A 76 -2.45 -3.83 13.46
CA PRO A 76 -2.82 -2.64 14.23
C PRO A 76 -1.61 -1.89 14.80
N LYS A 77 -0.50 -2.59 15.08
CA LYS A 77 0.75 -1.98 15.56
C LYS A 77 1.32 -0.96 14.57
N GLN A 78 1.07 -1.13 13.27
CA GLN A 78 1.54 -0.18 12.26
C GLN A 78 0.90 1.21 12.45
N LEU A 79 -0.32 1.28 12.97
CA LEU A 79 -1.02 2.55 13.17
C LEU A 79 -0.34 3.46 14.20
N ASN A 80 0.35 2.88 15.19
CA ASN A 80 1.02 3.64 16.24
C ASN A 80 2.16 4.52 15.70
N ASN A 81 2.73 4.12 14.57
CA ASN A 81 3.85 4.84 13.96
C ASN A 81 3.38 5.88 12.94
N LEU A 82 2.09 5.91 12.61
CA LEU A 82 1.54 6.74 11.54
C LEU A 82 0.87 7.99 12.09
N ILE A 83 1.11 9.10 11.40
CA ILE A 83 0.43 10.38 11.56
C ILE A 83 -0.38 10.67 10.31
N GLU A 84 -1.51 11.35 10.49
CA GLU A 84 -2.35 11.80 9.38
C GLU A 84 -1.72 13.03 8.72
N ILE A 85 -1.67 13.02 7.38
CA ILE A 85 -1.20 14.15 6.60
C ILE A 85 -2.28 15.23 6.65
N LYS A 86 -1.92 16.41 7.15
CA LYS A 86 -2.75 17.61 7.10
C LYS A 86 -2.22 18.51 6.00
N GLN A 87 -3.00 18.70 4.95
CA GLN A 87 -2.65 19.65 3.90
C GLN A 87 -2.67 21.08 4.47
N CYS A 88 -1.60 21.82 4.21
CA CYS A 88 -1.47 23.23 4.53
C CYS A 88 -1.08 23.99 3.26
N ARG A 89 -1.35 25.30 3.24
CA ARG A 89 -0.84 26.14 2.16
C ARG A 89 0.68 26.26 2.30
N PRO A 90 1.44 26.23 1.19
CA PRO A 90 2.87 26.47 1.22
C PRO A 90 3.17 27.91 1.68
N ASP A 91 4.24 28.08 2.43
CA ASP A 91 4.74 29.40 2.82
C ASP A 91 5.36 30.13 1.62
N GLU A 92 5.45 31.47 1.69
CA GLU A 92 6.00 32.30 0.62
C GLU A 92 7.43 31.89 0.25
N GLU A 93 8.26 31.54 1.24
CA GLU A 93 9.64 31.05 1.02
C GLU A 93 9.67 29.79 0.13
N VAL A 94 8.74 28.86 0.35
CA VAL A 94 8.64 27.61 -0.42
C VAL A 94 8.15 27.89 -1.84
N LEU A 95 7.22 28.83 -2.00
CA LEU A 95 6.72 29.25 -3.31
C LEU A 95 7.80 29.92 -4.15
N GLU A 96 8.64 30.76 -3.53
CA GLU A 96 9.78 31.40 -4.18
C GLU A 96 10.86 30.39 -4.58
N GLU A 97 11.21 29.46 -3.68
CA GLU A 97 12.20 28.40 -3.95
C GLU A 97 11.76 27.54 -5.14
N LEU A 98 10.48 27.14 -5.17
CA LEU A 98 9.92 26.29 -6.21
C LEU A 98 9.47 27.07 -7.47
N LYS A 99 9.50 28.40 -7.45
CA LYS A 99 9.02 29.30 -8.51
C LYS A 99 7.58 29.02 -8.94
N VAL A 100 6.70 28.78 -7.97
CA VAL A 100 5.28 28.45 -8.19
C VAL A 100 4.41 29.60 -7.69
N SER A 101 3.38 29.97 -8.47
CA SER A 101 2.37 30.93 -8.02
C SER A 101 1.37 30.27 -7.05
N ALA A 102 0.99 31.00 -5.99
CA ALA A 102 0.07 30.51 -4.96
C ALA A 102 -1.28 30.03 -5.51
N ASP A 103 -1.76 30.63 -6.59
CA ASP A 103 -3.04 30.28 -7.24
C ASP A 103 -3.10 28.82 -7.74
N ASN A 104 -1.94 28.21 -8.00
CA ASN A 104 -1.86 26.83 -8.47
C ASN A 104 -1.85 25.80 -7.33
N CYS A 105 -1.91 26.21 -6.06
CA CYS A 105 -1.83 25.30 -4.92
C CYS A 105 -3.19 24.69 -4.51
N ASP A 106 -4.30 25.34 -4.86
CA ASP A 106 -5.64 24.88 -4.45
C ASP A 106 -6.25 23.83 -5.40
N ILE A 107 -5.52 23.43 -6.46
CA ILE A 107 -6.00 22.47 -7.47
C ILE A 107 -5.88 21.00 -7.05
N PHE A 108 -5.17 20.70 -5.96
CA PHE A 108 -4.95 19.34 -5.49
C PHE A 108 -5.40 19.17 -4.03
N ASN A 109 -5.95 18.00 -3.72
CA ASN A 109 -6.27 17.59 -2.36
C ASN A 109 -5.36 16.43 -1.97
N LEU A 110 -4.56 16.62 -0.92
CA LEU A 110 -3.66 15.61 -0.39
C LEU A 110 -4.22 15.07 0.93
N SER A 111 -4.54 13.78 0.94
CA SER A 111 -4.92 13.05 2.15
C SER A 111 -4.12 11.75 2.25
N GLY A 112 -3.85 11.30 3.47
CA GLY A 112 -3.10 10.08 3.69
C GLY A 112 -2.47 9.97 5.06
N TYR A 113 -1.60 8.98 5.19
CA TYR A 113 -0.86 8.69 6.43
C TYR A 113 0.62 8.55 6.11
N ILE A 114 1.47 9.13 6.96
CA ILE A 114 2.93 9.03 6.87
C ILE A 114 3.49 8.62 8.22
N SER A 115 4.66 7.96 8.23
CA SER A 115 5.33 7.66 9.50
C SER A 115 5.76 8.93 10.23
N SER A 116 5.68 8.91 11.56
CA SER A 116 6.28 9.95 12.40
C SER A 116 7.80 10.00 12.21
N CYS A 117 8.37 11.20 12.32
CA CYS A 117 9.81 11.44 12.31
C CYS A 117 10.51 11.07 13.62
N ALA A 118 9.76 10.63 14.65
CA ALA A 118 10.33 10.18 15.91
C ALA A 118 11.27 8.99 15.72
N HIS A 119 12.31 8.93 16.56
CA HIS A 119 13.34 7.89 16.47
C HIS A 119 12.73 6.48 16.52
N GLY A 120 13.09 5.65 15.54
CA GLY A 120 12.61 4.27 15.43
C GLY A 120 11.17 4.10 14.89
N MET A 121 10.45 5.17 14.54
CA MET A 121 9.09 5.07 13.98
C MET A 121 9.06 4.86 12.46
N GLY A 122 10.18 5.16 11.79
CA GLY A 122 10.37 4.96 10.35
C GLY A 122 10.60 3.50 9.95
N ARG A 123 10.98 3.29 8.68
CA ARG A 123 11.36 1.98 8.13
C ARG A 123 12.75 2.08 7.49
N ASN A 124 13.49 0.98 7.53
CA ASN A 124 14.81 0.88 6.90
C ASN A 124 14.74 0.75 5.37
N THR A 125 13.56 0.44 4.84
CA THR A 125 13.32 0.18 3.42
C THR A 125 12.07 0.91 2.93
N ASN A 126 11.99 1.15 1.63
CA ASN A 126 10.84 1.76 0.93
C ASN A 126 9.74 0.74 0.57
N ASP A 127 9.56 -0.33 1.36
CA ASP A 127 8.68 -1.46 1.08
C ASP A 127 7.19 -1.21 1.35
N ARG A 128 6.81 -0.01 1.81
CA ARG A 128 5.43 0.37 2.18
C ARG A 128 5.09 1.80 1.78
N GLN A 129 5.58 2.24 0.63
CA GLN A 129 5.27 3.56 0.07
C GLN A 129 4.26 3.38 -1.04
N PHE A 130 3.06 3.94 -0.88
CA PHE A 130 1.95 3.80 -1.83
C PHE A 130 1.39 5.19 -2.13
N TYR A 131 1.23 5.49 -3.42
CA TYR A 131 0.72 6.76 -3.93
C TYR A 131 -0.44 6.50 -4.86
N PHE A 132 -1.47 7.33 -4.76
CA PHE A 132 -2.71 7.19 -5.52
C PHE A 132 -3.13 8.56 -6.06
N ILE A 133 -3.70 8.56 -7.25
CA ILE A 133 -4.24 9.77 -7.90
C ILE A 133 -5.69 9.44 -8.24
N ASN A 134 -6.63 10.26 -7.78
CA ASN A 134 -8.07 10.14 -8.06
C ASN A 134 -8.62 8.73 -7.76
N SER A 135 -8.51 8.30 -6.50
CA SER A 135 -8.92 6.98 -6.05
C SER A 135 -9.88 7.02 -4.86
#